data_AF-A0A7S1F350-F1
#
_entry.id   AF-A0A7S1F350-F1
#
_cell.length_a   1.000
_cell.length_b   1.000
_cell.length_c   1.000
_cell.angle_alpha   90.00
_cell.angle_beta   90.00
_cell.angle_gamma   90.00
#
_symmetry.space_group_name_H-M   'P 1'
#
loop_
_entity.id
_entity.type
_entity.pdbx_description
1 polymer ?
#
loop_
_entity_poly.entity_id
_entity_poly.type
_entity_poly.pdbx_seq_one_letter_code
_entity_poly.pdbx_strand_id
1 'polypeptide(L)'
;QDFTFFYGCLPTGTPALVFALQFDPGSQETIASAILLGLLVSGPVMYATALFLKSGQGENFDQILLEVQFNTAICSAFLGTLALALLATSWRTLRHPYRVVALLCTVTVVYNILTTALMKRHTLCHSFDLVKAFASCQNMCRLLVLYLQFVEPGTRFLARH
;
A
#
# COMPACT_ATOMS: atom_id res chain seq x y z
N GLN A 1 -19.03 -4.25 -18.27
CA GLN A 1 -18.42 -5.61 -18.31
C GLN A 1 -16.91 -5.53 -17.99
N ASP A 2 -16.46 -4.41 -17.41
CA ASP A 2 -15.06 -3.97 -17.47
C ASP A 2 -14.34 -4.05 -16.12
N PHE A 3 -15.02 -4.50 -15.07
CA PHE A 3 -14.44 -4.73 -13.74
C PHE A 3 -13.34 -5.80 -13.75
N THR A 4 -13.42 -6.79 -14.65
CA THR A 4 -12.41 -7.84 -14.78
C THR A 4 -11.07 -7.30 -15.27
N PHE A 5 -11.08 -6.22 -16.06
CA PHE A 5 -9.86 -5.55 -16.50
C PHE A 5 -9.14 -4.87 -15.33
N PHE A 6 -9.89 -4.27 -14.40
CA PHE A 6 -9.33 -3.68 -13.18
C PHE A 6 -8.62 -4.72 -12.29
N TYR A 7 -9.17 -5.93 -12.15
CA TYR A 7 -8.52 -6.99 -11.38
C TYR A 7 -7.18 -7.43 -11.98
N GLY A 8 -7.01 -7.37 -13.30
CA GLY A 8 -5.74 -7.66 -13.96
C GLY A 8 -4.69 -6.56 -13.81
N CYS A 9 -5.11 -5.33 -13.48
CA CYS A 9 -4.22 -4.19 -13.26
C CYS A 9 -3.77 -4.04 -11.80
N LEU A 10 -4.43 -4.74 -10.87
CA LEU A 10 -4.03 -4.71 -9.47
C LEU A 10 -2.72 -5.49 -9.31
N PRO A 11 -1.70 -4.87 -8.69
CA PRO A 11 -0.44 -5.54 -8.48
C PRO A 11 -0.65 -6.74 -7.55
N THR A 12 0.05 -7.83 -7.83
CA THR A 12 -0.03 -9.06 -7.03
C THR A 12 0.20 -8.74 -5.56
N GLY A 13 -0.74 -9.15 -4.71
CA GLY A 13 -0.66 -8.90 -3.28
C GLY A 13 0.52 -9.63 -2.61
N THR A 14 0.76 -9.27 -1.35
CA THR A 14 1.76 -9.91 -0.48
C THR A 14 1.56 -11.42 -0.21
N PRO A 15 0.40 -12.08 -0.41
CA PRO A 15 0.29 -13.54 -0.22
C PRO A 15 1.26 -14.36 -1.07
N ALA A 16 1.57 -13.91 -2.30
CA ALA A 16 2.53 -14.60 -3.17
C ALA A 16 3.94 -14.67 -2.54
N LEU A 17 4.33 -13.65 -1.77
CA LEU A 17 5.61 -13.63 -1.05
C LEU A 17 5.63 -14.61 0.13
N VAL A 18 4.49 -14.78 0.82
CA VAL A 18 4.38 -15.75 1.92
C VAL A 18 4.50 -17.18 1.39
N PHE A 19 3.90 -17.47 0.24
CA PHE A 19 4.04 -18.77 -0.41
C PHE A 19 5.47 -19.02 -0.92
N ALA A 20 6.12 -18.01 -1.50
CA ALA A 20 7.53 -18.09 -1.89
C ALA A 20 8.42 -18.48 -0.69
N LEU A 21 8.25 -17.82 0.45
CA LEU A 21 8.97 -18.11 1.68
C LEU A 21 8.83 -19.55 2.17
N GLN A 22 7.66 -20.18 1.94
CA GLN A 22 7.38 -21.54 2.39
C GLN A 22 7.87 -22.62 1.42
N PHE A 23 7.71 -22.39 0.12
CA PHE A 23 7.93 -23.43 -0.90
C PHE A 23 9.21 -23.25 -1.71
N ASP A 24 9.72 -22.03 -1.84
CA ASP A 24 10.96 -21.73 -2.56
C ASP A 24 11.66 -20.48 -1.99
N PRO A 25 12.39 -20.61 -0.87
CA PRO A 25 13.05 -19.48 -0.23
C PRO A 25 14.15 -18.85 -1.10
N GLY A 26 14.63 -19.56 -2.13
CA GLY A 26 15.66 -19.04 -3.05
C GLY A 26 15.15 -17.93 -3.98
N SER A 27 13.84 -17.89 -4.26
CA SER A 27 13.23 -16.90 -5.17
C SER A 27 12.55 -15.73 -4.45
N GLN A 28 12.66 -15.64 -3.12
CA GLN A 28 12.01 -14.61 -2.32
C GLN A 28 12.36 -13.19 -2.77
N GLU A 29 13.64 -12.91 -3.04
CA GLU A 29 14.09 -11.57 -3.48
C GLU A 29 13.54 -11.22 -4.87
N THR A 30 13.50 -12.20 -5.78
CA THR A 30 12.93 -12.03 -7.13
C THR A 30 11.42 -11.75 -7.06
N ILE A 31 10.69 -12.45 -6.19
CA ILE A 31 9.25 -12.25 -6.03
C ILE A 31 8.96 -10.91 -5.34
N ALA A 32 9.74 -10.54 -4.33
CA ALA A 32 9.63 -9.24 -3.67
C ALA A 32 9.87 -8.07 -4.65
N SER A 33 10.94 -8.15 -5.45
CA SER A 33 11.25 -7.14 -6.46
C SER A 33 10.21 -7.08 -7.57
N ALA A 34 9.68 -8.23 -8.02
CA ALA A 34 8.57 -8.27 -8.98
C ALA A 34 7.29 -7.62 -8.42
N ILE A 35 6.94 -7.84 -7.15
CA ILE A 35 5.80 -7.18 -6.50
C ILE A 35 6.02 -5.66 -6.42
N LEU A 36 7.22 -5.21 -6.03
CA LEU A 36 7.56 -3.78 -5.97
C LEU A 36 7.52 -3.11 -7.34
N LEU A 37 8.02 -3.79 -8.38
CA LEU A 37 7.97 -3.30 -9.75
C LEU A 37 6.53 -3.28 -10.27
N GLY A 38 5.74 -4.31 -9.97
CA GLY A 38 4.30 -4.35 -10.26
C GLY A 38 3.55 -3.20 -9.60
N LEU A 39 3.84 -2.88 -8.34
CA LEU A 39 3.27 -1.72 -7.62
C LEU A 39 3.68 -0.36 -8.22
N LEU A 40 4.85 -0.29 -8.86
CA LEU A 40 5.30 0.93 -9.53
C LEU A 40 4.61 1.11 -10.88
N VAL A 41 4.41 0.02 -11.62
CA VAL A 41 3.76 0.00 -12.94
C VAL A 41 2.24 0.07 -12.82
N SER A 42 1.63 -0.40 -11.72
CA SER A 42 0.18 -0.44 -11.56
C SER A 42 -0.47 0.93 -11.55
N GLY A 43 0.21 1.97 -11.04
CA GLY A 43 -0.31 3.34 -11.03
C GLY A 43 -0.53 3.89 -12.45
N PRO A 44 0.51 3.94 -13.30
CA PRO A 44 0.38 4.30 -14.71
C PRO A 44 -0.63 3.45 -15.48
N VAL A 45 -0.64 2.13 -15.25
CA VAL A 45 -1.58 1.21 -15.92
C VAL A 45 -3.02 1.49 -15.50
N MET A 46 -3.31 1.62 -14.19
CA MET A 46 -4.65 1.97 -13.71
C MET A 46 -5.12 3.33 -14.25
N TYR A 47 -4.21 4.31 -14.37
CA TYR A 47 -4.53 5.61 -14.97
C TYR A 47 -4.87 5.50 -16.45
N ALA A 48 -4.06 4.79 -17.24
CA ALA A 48 -4.32 4.54 -18.66
C ALA A 48 -5.65 3.80 -18.86
N THR A 49 -5.89 2.75 -18.05
CA THR A 49 -7.15 2.01 -18.02
C THR A 49 -8.34 2.94 -17.73
N ALA A 50 -8.23 3.81 -16.74
CA ALA A 50 -9.29 4.77 -16.41
C ALA A 50 -9.58 5.74 -17.58
N LEU A 51 -8.57 6.18 -18.33
CA LEU A 51 -8.76 7.02 -19.52
C LEU A 51 -9.50 6.28 -20.64
N PHE A 52 -9.18 5.00 -20.88
CA PHE A 52 -9.84 4.20 -21.92
C PHE A 52 -11.27 3.81 -21.54
N LEU A 53 -11.58 3.68 -20.26
CA LEU A 53 -12.95 3.44 -19.78
C LEU A 53 -13.81 4.71 -19.87
N LYS A 54 -13.23 5.88 -19.61
CA LYS A 54 -13.93 7.18 -19.65
C LYS A 54 -14.44 7.55 -21.05
N SER A 55 -13.82 7.07 -22.11
CA SER A 55 -14.20 7.39 -23.50
C SER A 55 -15.45 6.63 -23.99
N GLY A 56 -15.92 5.59 -23.29
CA GLY A 56 -17.01 4.73 -23.75
C GLY A 56 -18.38 4.94 -23.07
N GLN A 57 -18.43 5.53 -21.88
CA GLN A 57 -19.67 5.65 -21.10
C GLN A 57 -19.92 7.11 -20.71
N GLY A 58 -20.98 7.71 -21.25
CA GLY A 58 -21.42 9.08 -20.95
C GLY A 58 -22.00 9.30 -19.55
N GLU A 59 -21.70 8.41 -18.60
CA GLU A 59 -22.12 8.49 -17.20
C GLU A 59 -20.96 8.96 -16.32
N ASN A 60 -21.31 9.57 -15.17
CA ASN A 60 -20.41 10.19 -14.20
C ASN A 60 -19.50 9.16 -13.48
N PHE A 61 -18.64 8.46 -14.21
CA PHE A 61 -17.62 7.55 -13.68
C PHE A 61 -16.72 8.22 -12.65
N ASP A 62 -16.44 9.51 -12.86
CA ASP A 62 -15.67 10.33 -11.93
C ASP A 62 -16.34 10.37 -10.53
N GLN A 63 -17.68 10.46 -10.45
CA GLN A 63 -18.39 10.47 -9.17
C GLN A 63 -18.34 9.10 -8.48
N ILE A 64 -18.55 8.01 -9.23
CA ILE A 64 -18.51 6.64 -8.69
C ILE A 64 -17.11 6.31 -8.18
N LEU A 65 -16.06 6.67 -8.93
CA LEU A 65 -14.67 6.46 -8.52
C LEU A 65 -14.34 7.27 -7.26
N LEU A 66 -14.80 8.51 -7.17
CA LEU A 66 -14.56 9.37 -6.01
C LEU A 66 -15.27 8.82 -4.77
N GLU A 67 -16.51 8.34 -4.90
CA GLU A 67 -17.27 7.72 -3.81
C GLU A 67 -16.61 6.42 -3.33
N VAL A 68 -16.25 5.53 -4.25
CA VAL A 68 -15.57 4.26 -3.91
C VAL A 68 -14.21 4.53 -3.25
N GLN A 69 -13.43 5.48 -3.78
CA GLN A 69 -12.14 5.83 -3.20
C GLN A 69 -12.29 6.45 -1.82
N PHE A 70 -13.30 7.30 -1.61
CA PHE A 70 -13.58 7.90 -0.32
C PHE A 70 -13.99 6.85 0.72
N ASN A 71 -14.92 5.95 0.39
CA ASN A 71 -15.36 4.86 1.27
C ASN A 71 -14.20 3.92 1.62
N THR A 72 -13.38 3.55 0.62
CA THR A 72 -12.21 2.69 0.83
C THR A 72 -11.18 3.36 1.72
N ALA A 73 -10.96 4.67 1.56
CA ALA A 73 -10.02 5.41 2.39
C ALA A 73 -10.50 5.51 3.86
N ILE A 74 -11.80 5.71 4.09
CA ILE A 74 -12.40 5.69 5.45
C ILE A 74 -12.22 4.32 6.09
N CYS A 75 -12.59 3.23 5.39
CA CYS A 75 -12.46 1.87 5.91
C CYS A 75 -10.99 1.54 6.23
N SER A 76 -10.06 1.92 5.34
CA SER A 76 -8.63 1.68 5.53
C SER A 76 -8.06 2.50 6.69
N ALA A 77 -8.51 3.73 6.88
CA ALA A 77 -8.14 4.56 8.04
C ALA A 77 -8.65 3.92 9.35
N PHE A 78 -9.91 3.48 9.39
CA PHE A 78 -10.48 2.82 10.56
C PHE A 78 -9.71 1.53 10.93
N LEU A 79 -9.53 0.63 9.96
CA LEU A 79 -8.78 -0.62 10.19
C LEU A 79 -7.32 -0.35 10.57
N GLY A 80 -6.67 0.63 9.93
CA GLY A 80 -5.30 1.03 10.26
C GLY A 80 -5.19 1.57 11.69
N THR A 81 -6.13 2.41 12.13
CA THR A 81 -6.16 2.91 13.52
C THR A 81 -6.41 1.81 14.54
N LEU A 82 -7.30 0.86 14.24
CA LEU A 82 -7.57 -0.29 15.10
C LEU A 82 -6.31 -1.17 15.25
N ALA A 83 -5.64 -1.49 14.15
CA ALA A 83 -4.38 -2.25 14.17
C ALA A 83 -3.29 -1.52 14.97
N LEU A 84 -3.19 -0.20 14.82
CA LEU A 84 -2.24 0.64 15.56
C LEU A 84 -2.54 0.66 17.05
N ALA A 85 -3.82 0.72 17.44
CA ALA A 85 -4.23 0.64 18.84
C ALA A 85 -3.86 -0.71 19.48
N LEU A 86 -4.08 -1.83 18.77
CA LEU A 86 -3.69 -3.17 19.23
C LEU A 86 -2.16 -3.34 19.35
N LEU A 87 -1.40 -2.72 18.44
CA LEU A 87 0.07 -2.71 18.51
C LEU A 87 0.57 -1.79 19.63
N ALA A 88 -0.11 -0.67 19.89
CA ALA A 88 0.23 0.25 20.97
C ALA A 88 0.00 -0.36 22.36
N THR A 89 -1.09 -1.11 22.56
CA THR A 89 -1.32 -1.84 23.81
C THR A 89 -0.27 -2.93 24.05
N SER A 90 0.30 -3.46 22.98
CA SER A 90 1.35 -4.49 23.03
C SER A 90 2.78 -3.94 23.01
N TRP A 91 2.98 -2.61 23.02
CA TRP A 91 4.27 -1.95 22.75
C TRP A 91 5.42 -2.40 23.65
N ARG A 92 5.13 -2.65 24.94
CA ARG A 92 6.14 -3.06 25.93
C ARG A 92 6.68 -4.47 25.67
N THR A 93 5.88 -5.34 25.06
CA THR A 93 6.20 -6.75 24.82
C THR A 93 6.69 -7.02 23.40
N LEU A 94 6.59 -6.04 22.50
CA LEU A 94 6.91 -6.20 21.08
C LEU A 94 8.43 -6.23 20.83
N ARG A 95 8.87 -7.32 20.20
CA ARG A 95 10.24 -7.47 19.66
C ARG A 95 10.48 -6.47 18.53
N HIS A 96 11.76 -6.18 18.26
CA HIS A 96 12.22 -5.24 17.23
C HIS A 96 11.47 -5.29 15.87
N PRO A 97 11.25 -6.45 15.22
CA PRO A 97 10.56 -6.48 13.92
C PRO A 97 9.13 -5.96 13.99
N TYR A 98 8.41 -6.20 15.09
CA TYR A 98 7.04 -5.74 15.21
C TYR A 98 6.92 -4.23 15.48
N ARG A 99 7.97 -3.60 16.02
CA ARG A 99 8.03 -2.13 16.13
C ARG A 99 8.11 -1.47 14.75
N VAL A 100 8.78 -2.12 13.80
CA VAL A 100 8.86 -1.69 12.41
C VAL A 100 7.50 -1.83 11.72
N VAL A 101 6.77 -2.92 11.99
CA VAL A 101 5.38 -3.10 11.52
C VAL A 101 4.46 -2.00 12.10
N ALA A 102 4.61 -1.65 13.38
CA ALA A 102 3.86 -0.56 13.98
C ALA A 102 4.18 0.80 13.34
N LEU A 103 5.44 1.05 12.97
CA LEU A 103 5.84 2.24 12.20
C LEU A 103 5.16 2.25 10.82
N LEU A 104 5.14 1.11 10.13
CA LEU A 104 4.46 0.95 8.84
C LEU A 104 2.96 1.22 8.95
N CYS A 105 2.28 0.68 9.98
CA CYS A 105 0.87 0.97 10.25
C CYS A 105 0.65 2.47 10.46
N THR A 106 1.54 3.13 11.20
CA THR A 106 1.47 4.59 11.43
C THR A 106 1.57 5.38 10.13
N VAL A 107 2.58 5.08 9.30
CA VAL A 107 2.77 5.75 8.00
C VAL A 107 1.57 5.51 7.08
N THR A 108 0.98 4.32 7.12
CA THR A 108 -0.21 3.97 6.33
C THR A 108 -1.44 4.75 6.77
N VAL A 109 -1.65 4.92 8.08
CA VAL A 109 -2.74 5.76 8.62
C VAL A 109 -2.56 7.22 8.21
N VAL A 110 -1.35 7.76 8.35
CA VAL A 110 -1.02 9.14 7.92
C VAL A 110 -1.30 9.33 6.42
N TYR A 111 -0.89 8.36 5.60
CA TYR A 111 -1.15 8.36 4.16
C TYR A 111 -2.65 8.40 3.84
N ASN A 112 -3.48 7.60 4.53
CA ASN A 112 -4.94 7.59 4.33
C ASN A 112 -5.59 8.91 4.77
N ILE A 113 -5.11 9.52 5.85
CA ILE A 113 -5.56 10.85 6.29
C ILE A 113 -5.20 11.92 5.24
N LEU A 114 -3.98 11.89 4.71
CA LEU A 114 -3.56 12.81 3.65
C LEU A 114 -4.39 12.61 2.38
N THR A 115 -4.68 11.36 2.02
CA THR A 115 -5.51 11.01 0.85
C THR A 115 -6.93 11.56 1.00
N THR A 116 -7.58 11.32 2.15
CA THR A 116 -8.93 11.86 2.41
C THR A 116 -8.95 13.39 2.47
N ALA A 117 -7.91 14.02 3.03
CA ALA A 117 -7.77 15.48 3.03
C ALA A 117 -7.59 16.06 1.61
N LEU A 118 -6.82 15.37 0.76
CA LEU A 118 -6.66 15.70 -0.66
C LEU A 118 -7.96 15.55 -1.44
N MET A 119 -8.72 14.47 -1.23
CA MET A 119 -10.00 14.27 -1.92
C MET A 119 -11.05 15.30 -1.52
N LYS A 120 -11.07 15.73 -0.25
CA LYS A 120 -12.02 16.74 0.23
C LYS A 120 -11.72 18.15 -0.30
N ARG A 121 -10.46 18.44 -0.66
CA ARG A 121 -10.07 19.70 -1.32
C ARG A 121 -10.03 19.48 -2.83
N HIS A 122 -11.11 19.83 -3.52
CA HIS A 122 -11.21 19.81 -4.99
C HIS A 122 -10.13 20.63 -5.74
N THR A 123 -9.27 21.38 -5.04
CA THR A 123 -8.16 22.16 -5.58
C THR A 123 -6.82 21.41 -5.48
N LEU A 124 -6.73 20.26 -6.15
CA LEU A 124 -5.50 19.44 -6.27
C LEU A 124 -4.28 20.22 -6.81
N CYS A 125 -4.49 21.29 -7.57
CA CYS A 125 -3.41 22.06 -8.19
C CYS A 125 -2.68 23.03 -7.24
N HIS A 126 -3.19 23.34 -6.05
CA HIS A 126 -2.64 24.47 -5.28
C HIS A 126 -1.75 24.08 -4.10
N SER A 127 -1.72 22.80 -3.70
CA SER A 127 -0.94 22.34 -2.54
C SER A 127 0.11 21.31 -2.94
N PHE A 128 1.17 21.78 -3.63
CA PHE A 128 2.36 20.98 -3.93
C PHE A 128 2.93 20.27 -2.69
N ASP A 129 2.78 20.86 -1.51
CA ASP A 129 3.25 20.27 -0.25
C ASP A 129 2.47 19.01 0.15
N LEU A 130 1.16 18.95 -0.13
CA LEU A 130 0.33 17.76 0.12
C LEU A 130 0.70 16.62 -0.84
N VAL A 131 0.99 16.94 -2.10
CA VAL A 131 1.46 15.96 -3.09
C VAL A 131 2.84 15.42 -2.72
N LYS A 132 3.76 16.29 -2.26
CA LYS A 132 5.08 15.87 -1.75
C LYS A 132 4.95 14.98 -0.51
N ALA A 133 4.07 15.34 0.44
CA ALA A 133 3.84 14.53 1.64
C ALA A 133 3.26 13.16 1.30
N PHE A 134 2.33 13.10 0.34
CA PHE A 134 1.76 11.86 -0.16
C PHE A 134 2.82 10.96 -0.81
N ALA A 135 3.63 11.51 -1.72
CA ALA A 135 4.73 10.78 -2.37
C ALA A 135 5.79 10.31 -1.36
N SER A 136 6.10 11.15 -0.35
CA SER A 136 7.00 10.79 0.74
C SER A 136 6.47 9.61 1.55
N CYS A 137 5.18 9.63 1.94
CA CYS A 137 4.57 8.50 2.65
C CYS A 137 4.58 7.21 1.83
N GLN A 138 4.29 7.26 0.52
CA GLN A 138 4.42 6.10 -0.36
C GLN A 138 5.83 5.53 -0.39
N ASN A 139 6.84 6.40 -0.49
CA ASN A 139 8.24 5.99 -0.49
C ASN A 139 8.66 5.42 0.87
N MET A 140 8.19 5.99 1.98
CA MET A 140 8.45 5.45 3.32
C MET A 140 7.83 4.06 3.50
N CYS A 141 6.59 3.82 3.05
CA CYS A 141 5.98 2.49 3.09
C CYS A 141 6.83 1.45 2.32
N ARG A 142 7.34 1.80 1.13
CA ARG A 142 8.20 0.91 0.34
C ARG A 142 9.52 0.62 1.04
N LEU A 143 10.17 1.63 1.60
CA LEU A 143 11.42 1.51 2.35
C LEU A 143 11.26 0.64 3.61
N LEU A 144 10.15 0.80 4.33
CA LEU A 144 9.82 0.01 5.51
C LEU A 144 9.58 -1.46 5.20
N VAL A 145 8.90 -1.75 4.08
CA VAL A 145 8.68 -3.12 3.61
C VAL A 145 10.02 -3.77 3.20
N LEU A 146 10.87 -3.05 2.48
CA LEU A 146 12.22 -3.52 2.13
C LEU A 146 13.04 -3.79 3.40
N TYR A 147 13.04 -2.87 4.36
CA TYR A 147 13.75 -3.04 5.62
C TYR A 147 13.28 -4.29 6.40
N LEU A 148 11.96 -4.53 6.46
CA LEU A 148 11.42 -5.75 7.07
C LEU A 148 11.92 -7.02 6.36
N GLN A 149 11.97 -7.01 5.02
CA GLN A 149 12.45 -8.14 4.23
C GLN A 149 13.94 -8.44 4.45
N PHE A 150 14.79 -7.44 4.67
CA PHE A 150 16.23 -7.65 4.89
C PHE A 150 16.60 -7.97 6.35
N VAL A 151 15.81 -7.52 7.33
CA VAL A 151 16.11 -7.73 8.76
C VAL A 151 15.68 -9.12 9.28
N GLU A 152 14.58 -9.68 8.76
CA GLU A 152 14.11 -11.02 9.16
C GLU A 152 15.02 -12.20 8.76
N PRO A 153 15.62 -12.27 7.55
CA PRO A 153 16.49 -13.40 7.20
C PRO A 153 17.76 -13.43 8.06
N GLY A 154 18.31 -12.28 8.46
CA GLY A 154 19.49 -12.20 9.33
C GLY A 154 19.27 -12.76 10.74
N THR A 155 18.05 -12.64 11.29
CA THR A 155 17.73 -13.16 12.63
C THR A 155 17.42 -14.66 12.64
N ARG A 156 16.94 -15.23 11.53
CA ARG A 156 16.77 -16.70 11.41
C ARG A 156 18.10 -17.42 11.13
N PHE A 157 19.05 -16.75 10.48
CA PHE A 157 20.39 -17.32 10.24
C PHE A 157 21.22 -17.40 11.53
N LEU A 158 21.16 -16.36 12.37
CA LEU A 158 21.84 -16.33 13.68
C LEU A 158 21.19 -17.20 14.77
N ALA A 159 19.95 -17.66 14.58
CA ALA A 159 19.29 -18.56 15.53
C ALA A 159 19.45 -20.06 15.18
N ARG A 160 20.05 -20.37 14.02
CA ARG A 160 20.33 -21.75 13.56
C ARG A 160 21.80 -22.14 13.67
N HIS A 161 22.67 -21.22 14.09
CA HIS A 161 24.09 -21.45 14.39
C HIS A 161 24.37 -21.02 15.83
#